data_AF-A0A386B131-F1
#
_entry.id   AF-A0A386B131-F1
#
_cell.length_a   1.000
_cell.length_b   1.000
_cell.length_c   1.000
_cell.angle_alpha   90.00
_cell.angle_beta   90.00
_cell.angle_gamma   90.00
#
_symmetry.space_group_name_H-M   'P 1'
#
loop_
_entity.id
_entity.type
_entity.pdbx_description
1 polymer ?
#
loop_
_entity_poly.entity_id
_entity_poly.type
_entity_poly.pdbx_seq_one_letter_code
_entity_poly.pdbx_strand_id
1 'polypeptide(L)'
;MFFKKIGESLIRKQKNFLKSFLLSICCFYGGFLGGNLFGTFLNFLRSQIPWDGTILILILLLFEFFNFLIYTKKLLNKKFLMIIKNIQIGVLLGFFIDAFKVGS
;
A
#
# COMPACT_ATOMS: atom_id res chain seq x y z
N MET A 1 10.98 -4.36 -43.21
CA MET A 1 11.86 -4.34 -42.02
C MET A 1 11.40 -3.34 -40.95
N PHE A 2 10.98 -2.12 -41.31
CA PHE A 2 10.55 -1.08 -40.37
C PHE A 2 9.29 -1.43 -39.55
N PHE A 3 8.23 -1.95 -40.20
CA PHE A 3 6.99 -2.35 -39.52
C PHE A 3 7.16 -3.49 -38.52
N LYS A 4 8.06 -4.45 -38.80
CA LYS A 4 8.39 -5.55 -37.87
C LYS A 4 9.06 -5.02 -36.60
N LYS A 5 9.97 -4.06 -36.74
CA LYS A 5 10.64 -3.38 -35.61
C LYS A 5 9.67 -2.57 -34.75
N ILE A 6 8.67 -1.93 -35.37
CA ILE A 6 7.60 -1.23 -34.64
C ILE A 6 6.75 -2.23 -33.84
N GLY A 7 6.32 -3.33 -34.47
CA GLY A 7 5.52 -4.37 -33.81
C GLY A 7 6.24 -4.96 -32.58
N GLU A 8 7.52 -5.30 -32.71
CA GLU A 8 8.34 -5.81 -31.60
C GLU A 8 8.48 -4.77 -30.47
N SER A 9 8.59 -3.48 -30.80
CA SER A 9 8.66 -2.41 -29.80
C SER A 9 7.37 -2.24 -29.00
N LEU A 10 6.20 -2.43 -29.65
CA LEU A 10 4.89 -2.34 -29.01
C LEU A 10 4.66 -3.53 -28.08
N ILE A 11 4.96 -4.75 -28.52
CA ILE A 11 4.84 -5.96 -27.69
C ILE A 11 5.72 -5.84 -26.43
N ARG A 12 6.93 -5.31 -26.57
CA ARG A 12 7.82 -5.07 -25.42
C ARG A 12 7.26 -4.04 -24.45
N LYS A 13 6.67 -2.94 -24.93
CA LYS A 13 6.01 -1.94 -24.09
C LYS A 13 4.80 -2.53 -23.35
N GLN A 14 3.97 -3.32 -24.05
CA GLN A 14 2.83 -4.01 -23.46
C GLN A 14 3.25 -4.98 -22.36
N LYS A 15 4.29 -5.79 -22.58
CA LYS A 15 4.81 -6.72 -21.57
C LYS A 15 5.36 -5.99 -20.34
N ASN A 16 6.05 -4.87 -20.54
CA ASN A 16 6.55 -4.04 -19.43
C ASN A 16 5.42 -3.38 -18.64
N PHE A 17 4.36 -2.94 -19.33
CA PHE A 17 3.16 -2.41 -18.70
C PHE A 17 2.46 -3.48 -17.86
N LEU A 18 2.20 -4.67 -18.43
CA LEU A 18 1.58 -5.79 -17.71
C LEU A 18 2.39 -6.20 -16.48
N LYS A 19 3.72 -6.26 -16.58
CA LYS A 19 4.59 -6.56 -15.43
C LYS A 19 4.46 -5.52 -14.32
N SER A 20 4.40 -4.23 -14.68
CA SER A 20 4.27 -3.15 -13.70
C SER A 20 2.88 -3.11 -13.06
N PHE A 21 1.85 -3.42 -13.84
CA PHE A 21 0.47 -3.53 -13.39
C PHE A 21 0.28 -4.71 -12.42
N LEU A 22 0.80 -5.88 -12.78
CA LEU A 22 0.71 -7.09 -11.94
C LEU A 22 1.45 -6.89 -10.61
N LEU A 23 2.62 -6.25 -10.63
CA LEU A 23 3.33 -5.87 -9.41
C LEU A 23 2.47 -4.93 -8.54
N SER A 24 1.77 -3.98 -9.16
CA SER A 24 0.91 -3.03 -8.44
C SER A 24 -0.26 -3.71 -7.75
N ILE A 25 -0.93 -4.63 -8.43
CA ILE A 25 -2.02 -5.44 -7.86
C ILE A 25 -1.49 -6.30 -6.71
N CYS A 26 -0.34 -6.95 -6.89
CA CYS A 26 0.25 -7.80 -5.85
C CYS A 26 0.58 -6.99 -4.59
N CYS A 27 1.20 -5.81 -4.75
CA CYS A 27 1.49 -4.91 -3.63
C CYS A 27 0.22 -4.38 -2.96
N PHE A 28 -0.80 -4.02 -3.75
CA PHE A 28 -2.10 -3.61 -3.22
C PHE A 28 -2.75 -4.72 -2.40
N TYR A 29 -2.77 -5.95 -2.92
CA TYR A 29 -3.34 -7.10 -2.23
C TYR A 29 -2.58 -7.45 -0.96
N GLY A 30 -1.24 -7.36 -0.98
CA GLY A 30 -0.42 -7.51 0.23
C GLY A 30 -0.75 -6.46 1.30
N GLY A 31 -0.91 -5.20 0.89
CA GLY A 31 -1.37 -4.14 1.80
C GLY A 31 -2.77 -4.40 2.34
N PHE A 32 -3.69 -4.87 1.50
CA PHE A 32 -5.05 -5.22 1.88
C PHE A 32 -5.11 -6.34 2.92
N LEU A 33 -4.37 -7.43 2.71
CA LEU A 33 -4.26 -8.51 3.69
C LEU A 33 -3.68 -8.01 5.02
N GLY A 34 -2.63 -7.19 4.96
CA GLY A 34 -2.03 -6.58 6.16
C GLY A 34 -3.01 -5.68 6.91
N GLY A 35 -3.81 -4.88 6.19
CA GLY A 35 -4.85 -4.04 6.77
C GLY A 35 -5.96 -4.84 7.44
N ASN A 36 -6.36 -5.98 6.85
CA ASN A 36 -7.41 -6.83 7.41
C ASN A 36 -6.95 -7.63 8.65
N LEU A 37 -5.64 -7.80 8.85
CA LEU A 37 -5.08 -8.37 10.09
C LEU A 37 -5.07 -7.35 11.24
N PHE A 38 -5.37 -6.08 10.96
CA PHE A 38 -5.13 -5.00 11.91
C PHE A 38 -6.00 -5.08 13.17
N GLY A 39 -7.26 -5.50 13.09
CA GLY A 39 -8.10 -5.69 14.27
C GLY A 39 -7.49 -6.66 15.29
N THR A 40 -6.89 -7.75 14.83
CA THR A 40 -6.18 -8.70 15.72
C THR A 40 -4.93 -8.10 16.34
N PHE A 41 -4.18 -7.30 15.58
CA PHE A 41 -3.00 -6.59 16.06
C PHE A 41 -3.37 -5.44 17.03
N LEU A 42 -4.50 -4.77 16.81
CA LEU A 42 -5.00 -3.69 17.65
C LEU A 42 -5.42 -4.22 19.02
N ASN A 43 -6.03 -5.41 19.09
CA ASN A 43 -6.32 -6.08 20.36
C ASN A 43 -5.03 -6.40 21.13
N PHE A 44 -3.96 -6.81 20.44
CA PHE A 44 -2.64 -6.97 21.06
C PHE A 44 -2.09 -5.63 21.57
N LEU A 45 -2.16 -4.55 20.79
CA LEU A 45 -1.71 -3.21 21.22
C LEU A 45 -2.51 -2.67 22.41
N ARG A 46 -3.83 -2.88 22.44
CA ARG A 46 -4.72 -2.49 23.55
C ARG A 46 -4.37 -3.21 24.84
N SER A 47 -3.84 -4.43 24.78
CA SER A 47 -3.36 -5.14 25.98
C SER A 47 -2.14 -4.47 26.62
N GLN A 48 -1.36 -3.72 25.84
CA GLN A 48 -0.13 -3.06 26.29
C GLN A 48 -0.36 -1.58 26.63
N ILE A 49 -1.30 -0.93 25.95
CA ILE A 49 -1.58 0.50 26.09
C ILE A 49 -3.01 0.68 26.61
N PRO A 50 -3.20 1.21 27.83
CA PRO A 50 -4.52 1.24 28.48
C PRO A 50 -5.47 2.28 27.90
N TRP A 51 -5.00 3.22 27.06
CA TRP A 51 -5.82 4.29 26.51
C TRP A 51 -5.91 4.20 24.97
N ASP A 52 -7.14 4.10 24.47
CA ASP A 52 -7.39 4.04 23.01
C ASP A 52 -6.97 5.32 22.28
N GLY A 53 -7.00 6.48 22.97
CA GLY A 53 -6.54 7.75 22.41
C GLY A 53 -5.06 7.75 22.03
N THR A 54 -4.21 7.12 22.84
CA THR A 54 -2.79 6.93 22.51
C THR A 54 -2.57 6.04 21.29
N ILE A 55 -3.40 5.01 21.12
CA ILE A 55 -3.34 4.13 19.94
C ILE A 55 -3.70 4.93 18.68
N LEU A 56 -4.75 5.74 18.74
CA LEU A 56 -5.17 6.59 17.62
C LEU A 56 -4.11 7.63 17.24
N ILE A 57 -3.51 8.31 18.24
CA ILE A 57 -2.41 9.27 18.00
C ILE A 57 -1.20 8.56 17.38
N LEU A 58 -0.83 7.37 17.87
CA LEU A 58 0.28 6.58 17.33
C LEU A 58 0.03 6.21 15.85
N ILE A 59 -1.19 5.76 15.51
CA ILE A 59 -1.56 5.42 14.14
C ILE A 59 -1.48 6.67 13.24
N LEU A 60 -1.99 7.82 13.69
CA LEU A 60 -1.92 9.08 12.93
C LEU A 60 -0.47 9.51 12.66
N LEU A 61 0.38 9.49 13.68
CA LEU A 61 1.81 9.82 13.53
C LEU A 61 2.52 8.85 12.57
N LEU A 62 2.17 7.57 12.61
CA LEU A 62 2.75 6.56 11.73
C LEU A 62 2.33 6.77 10.26
N PHE A 63 1.07 7.16 10.01
CA PHE A 63 0.62 7.57 8.68
C PHE A 63 1.27 8.88 8.21
N GLU A 64 1.41 9.86 9.09
CA GLU A 64 2.11 11.11 8.77
C GLU A 64 3.58 10.85 8.42
N PHE A 65 4.25 9.99 9.18
CA PHE A 65 5.62 9.56 8.89
C PHE A 65 5.73 8.87 7.51
N PHE A 66 4.84 7.93 7.17
CA PHE A 66 4.83 7.32 5.85
C PHE A 66 4.56 8.34 4.73
N ASN A 67 3.62 9.25 4.94
CA ASN A 67 3.33 10.32 3.97
C ASN A 67 4.54 11.25 3.79
N PHE A 68 5.23 11.59 4.87
CA PHE A 68 6.47 12.37 4.82
C PHE A 68 7.56 11.64 4.02
N LEU A 69 7.74 10.33 4.22
CA LEU A 69 8.68 9.53 3.42
C LEU A 69 8.32 9.52 1.93
N ILE A 70 7.02 9.45 1.59
CA ILE A 70 6.54 9.47 0.20
C ILE A 70 6.75 10.85 -0.44
N TYR A 71 6.53 11.92 0.32
CA TYR A 71 6.60 13.29 -0.22
C TYR A 71 8.01 13.85 -0.25
N THR A 72 8.92 13.30 0.56
CA THR A 72 10.35 13.61 0.54
C THR A 72 11.00 12.94 -0.67
N LYS A 73 10.74 13.50 -1.86
CA LYS A 73 11.12 12.99 -3.19
C LYS A 73 12.64 12.76 -3.38
N LYS A 74 13.49 13.16 -2.44
CA LYS A 74 14.95 13.18 -2.58
C LYS A 74 15.62 11.83 -2.30
N LEU A 75 14.95 10.85 -1.67
CA LEU A 75 15.59 9.61 -1.19
C LEU A 75 15.14 8.30 -1.87
N LEU A 76 13.97 8.25 -2.51
CA LEU A 76 13.39 6.96 -2.95
C LEU A 76 13.25 6.84 -4.48
N ASN A 77 13.61 5.66 -4.98
CA ASN A 77 13.42 5.30 -6.39
C ASN A 77 11.91 5.29 -6.74
N LYS A 78 11.55 5.79 -7.93
CA LYS A 78 10.16 5.87 -8.43
C LYS A 78 9.41 4.54 -8.31
N LYS A 79 10.09 3.40 -8.50
CA LYS A 79 9.49 2.06 -8.35
C LYS A 79 9.14 1.73 -6.90
N PHE A 80 10.02 2.04 -5.96
CA PHE A 80 9.75 1.85 -4.53
C PHE A 80 8.60 2.74 -4.06
N LEU A 81 8.57 3.99 -4.54
CA LEU A 81 7.46 4.90 -4.24
C LEU A 81 6.10 4.34 -4.70
N MET A 82 6.06 3.71 -5.88
CA MET A 82 4.86 3.06 -6.40
C MET A 82 4.41 1.90 -5.52
N ILE A 83 5.35 1.06 -5.05
CA ILE A 83 5.08 -0.06 -4.15
C ILE A 83 4.51 0.44 -2.82
N ILE A 84 5.16 1.42 -2.18
CA ILE A 84 4.72 1.96 -0.88
C ILE A 84 3.30 2.55 -0.99
N LYS A 85 3.03 3.32 -2.05
CA LYS A 85 1.69 3.89 -2.29
C LYS A 85 0.61 2.82 -2.47
N ASN A 86 0.90 1.79 -3.25
CA ASN A 86 -0.06 0.70 -3.50
C ASN A 86 -0.34 -0.09 -2.21
N ILE A 87 0.69 -0.35 -1.39
CA ILE A 87 0.52 -0.99 -0.08
C ILE A 87 -0.32 -0.09 0.85
N GLN A 88 -0.02 1.21 0.92
CA GLN A 88 -0.73 2.15 1.78
C GLN A 88 -2.23 2.21 1.45
N ILE A 89 -2.60 2.28 0.17
CA ILE A 89 -4.00 2.25 -0.27
C ILE A 89 -4.66 0.91 0.11
N GLY A 90 -3.94 -0.21 -0.07
CA GLY A 90 -4.42 -1.53 0.36
C GLY A 90 -4.70 -1.59 1.86
N VAL A 91 -3.76 -1.11 2.69
CA VAL A 91 -3.89 -1.09 4.16
C VAL A 91 -5.08 -0.22 4.58
N LEU A 92 -5.22 0.98 4.01
CA LEU A 92 -6.34 1.88 4.28
C LEU A 92 -7.69 1.23 3.94
N LEU A 93 -7.77 0.53 2.81
CA LEU A 93 -8.98 -0.18 2.42
C LEU A 93 -9.25 -1.38 3.35
N GLY A 94 -8.22 -2.09 3.80
CA GLY A 94 -8.33 -3.13 4.82
C GLY A 94 -8.87 -2.59 6.15
N PHE A 95 -8.32 -1.48 6.65
CA PHE A 95 -8.81 -0.80 7.86
C PHE A 95 -10.26 -0.36 7.72
N PHE A 96 -10.61 0.18 6.56
CA PHE A 96 -11.98 0.59 6.26
C PHE A 96 -12.93 -0.62 6.37
N ILE A 97 -12.65 -1.72 5.68
CA ILE A 97 -13.50 -2.92 5.72
C ILE A 97 -13.62 -3.48 7.14
N ASP A 98 -12.51 -3.57 7.88
CA ASP A 98 -12.54 -4.08 9.25
C ASP A 98 -13.39 -3.16 10.16
N ALA A 99 -13.25 -1.84 10.03
CA ALA A 99 -14.08 -0.87 10.76
C ALA A 99 -15.58 -1.00 10.45
N PHE A 100 -15.96 -1.28 9.19
CA PHE A 100 -17.36 -1.56 8.85
C PHE A 100 -17.87 -2.86 9.46
N LYS A 101 -17.02 -3.89 9.56
CA LYS A 101 -17.38 -5.18 10.14
C LYS A 101 -17.70 -5.09 11.63
N VAL A 102 -16.96 -4.28 12.39
CA VAL A 102 -17.21 -4.09 13.84
C VAL A 102 -18.30 -3.05 14.14
N GLY A 103 -18.71 -2.26 13.15
CA GLY A 103 -19.70 -1.18 13.28
C GLY A 103 -21.12 -1.51 12.78
N SER A 104 -21.35 -2.69 12.18
CA SER A 104 -22.67 -3.21 11.80
C SER A 104 -23.24 -4.12 12.88
#